data_AF-A0A0C2EWB7-F1
#
_entry.id   AF-A0A0C2EWB7-F1
#
_cell.length_a   1.000
_cell.length_b   1.000
_cell.length_c   1.000
_cell.angle_alpha   90.00
_cell.angle_beta   90.00
_cell.angle_gamma   90.00
#
_symmetry.space_group_name_H-M   'P 1'
#
loop_
_entity.id
_entity.type
_entity.pdbx_description
1 polymer ?
#
loop_
_entity_poly.entity_id
_entity_poly.type
_entity_poly.pdbx_seq_one_letter_code
_entity_poly.pdbx_strand_id
1 'polypeptide(L)'
;MSQKAFGEIGGVEANAQGKYESGDRAPKADYLSRVAARGVDVLYVLTGQATPVQLDNLSQVEEKVLGNYRVLQKEDQEAIDRLTTTLAETTGPYMLKGRARPRDT
;
A
#
# COMPACT_ATOMS: atom_id res chain seq x y z
N MET A 1 -18.72 -2.88 6.66
CA MET A 1 -19.35 -3.14 5.34
C MET A 1 -20.02 -4.51 5.41
N SER A 2 -21.21 -4.70 4.84
CA SER A 2 -21.94 -5.98 4.87
C SER A 2 -21.58 -6.85 3.65
N GLN A 3 -21.80 -8.17 3.74
CA GLN A 3 -21.63 -9.11 2.60
C GLN A 3 -22.48 -8.71 1.39
N LYS A 4 -23.70 -8.21 1.63
CA LYS A 4 -24.57 -7.70 0.57
C LYS A 4 -23.94 -6.50 -0.14
N ALA A 5 -23.50 -5.50 0.63
CA ALA A 5 -22.90 -4.30 0.06
C ALA A 5 -21.61 -4.62 -0.73
N PHE A 6 -20.80 -5.58 -0.27
CA PHE A 6 -19.59 -5.96 -0.99
C PHE A 6 -19.86 -6.86 -2.20
N GLY A 7 -20.82 -7.77 -2.09
CA GLY A 7 -21.33 -8.55 -3.22
C GLY A 7 -21.80 -7.63 -4.34
N GLU A 8 -22.58 -6.59 -4.03
CA GLU A 8 -23.04 -5.59 -4.99
C GLU A 8 -21.87 -4.89 -5.72
N ILE A 9 -20.79 -4.53 -5.00
CA ILE A 9 -19.57 -3.96 -5.62
C ILE A 9 -18.96 -4.96 -6.60
N GLY A 10 -18.88 -6.23 -6.22
CA GLY A 10 -18.37 -7.32 -7.06
C GLY A 10 -19.35 -7.80 -8.14
N GLY A 11 -20.57 -7.24 -8.22
CA GLY A 11 -21.61 -7.64 -9.15
C GLY A 11 -22.19 -9.04 -8.87
N VAL A 12 -22.21 -9.45 -7.60
CA VAL A 12 -22.72 -10.76 -7.15
C VAL A 12 -23.68 -10.63 -5.96
N GLU A 13 -24.48 -11.65 -5.73
CA GLU A 13 -25.37 -11.72 -4.57
C GLU A 13 -24.61 -11.93 -3.25
N ALA A 14 -25.20 -11.54 -2.12
CA ALA A 14 -24.60 -11.70 -0.78
C ALA A 14 -24.20 -13.15 -0.47
N ASN A 15 -24.97 -14.14 -0.94
CA ASN A 15 -24.66 -15.56 -0.79
C ASN A 15 -23.36 -15.94 -1.51
N ALA A 16 -23.14 -15.41 -2.73
CA ALA A 16 -21.91 -15.67 -3.46
C ALA A 16 -20.71 -15.08 -2.72
N GLN A 17 -20.85 -13.88 -2.16
CA GLN A 17 -19.82 -13.27 -1.32
C GLN A 17 -19.49 -14.13 -0.09
N GLY A 18 -20.51 -14.63 0.61
CA GLY A 18 -20.31 -15.54 1.75
C GLY A 18 -19.55 -16.81 1.38
N LYS A 19 -19.80 -17.38 0.19
CA LYS A 19 -19.06 -18.56 -0.33
C LYS A 19 -17.60 -18.25 -0.68
N TYR A 20 -17.28 -17.01 -1.02
CA TYR A 20 -15.90 -16.58 -1.24
C TYR A 20 -15.16 -16.47 0.10
N GLU A 21 -15.82 -15.89 1.10
CA GLU A 21 -15.25 -15.71 2.46
C GLU A 21 -15.07 -17.04 3.20
N SER A 22 -15.94 -18.02 2.98
CA SER A 22 -15.78 -19.37 3.55
C SER A 22 -14.75 -20.24 2.84
N GLY A 23 -14.29 -19.82 1.64
CA GLY A 23 -13.40 -20.60 0.79
C GLY A 23 -14.09 -21.71 0.00
N ASP A 24 -15.42 -21.87 0.10
CA ASP A 24 -16.18 -22.88 -0.65
C ASP A 24 -16.14 -22.65 -2.16
N ARG A 25 -15.89 -21.41 -2.59
CA ARG A 25 -15.82 -21.04 -4.00
C ARG A 25 -14.79 -19.93 -4.20
N ALA A 26 -14.06 -19.98 -5.31
CA ALA A 26 -13.21 -18.87 -5.74
C ALA A 26 -14.02 -17.79 -6.52
N PRO A 27 -13.72 -16.49 -6.32
CA PRO A 27 -14.29 -15.42 -7.13
C PRO A 27 -13.79 -15.49 -8.58
N LYS A 28 -14.62 -15.04 -9.53
CA LYS A 28 -14.23 -14.94 -10.95
C LYS A 28 -13.42 -13.66 -11.22
N ALA A 29 -12.70 -13.64 -12.34
CA ALA A 29 -11.94 -12.47 -12.77
C ALA A 29 -12.79 -11.18 -12.86
N ASP A 30 -14.02 -11.26 -13.36
CA ASP A 30 -14.93 -10.10 -13.45
C ASP A 30 -15.29 -9.51 -12.08
N TYR A 31 -15.42 -10.36 -11.06
CA TYR A 31 -15.63 -9.93 -9.68
C TYR A 31 -14.38 -9.19 -9.18
N LEU A 32 -13.20 -9.78 -9.37
CA LEU A 32 -11.91 -9.24 -8.93
C LEU A 32 -11.62 -7.88 -9.60
N SER A 33 -11.91 -7.74 -10.89
CA SER A 33 -11.76 -6.49 -11.62
C SER A 33 -12.65 -5.37 -11.06
N ARG A 34 -13.90 -5.67 -10.70
CA ARG A 34 -14.83 -4.67 -10.13
C ARG A 34 -14.41 -4.20 -8.74
N VAL A 35 -13.99 -5.12 -7.89
CA VAL A 35 -13.49 -4.75 -6.55
C VAL A 35 -12.16 -4.01 -6.63
N ALA A 36 -11.29 -4.35 -7.60
CA ALA A 36 -10.06 -3.62 -7.88
C ALA A 36 -10.33 -2.15 -8.23
N ALA A 37 -11.34 -1.89 -9.07
CA ALA A 37 -11.78 -0.54 -9.41
C ALA A 37 -12.28 0.27 -8.19
N ARG A 38 -12.56 -0.39 -7.06
CA ARG A 38 -12.88 0.24 -5.77
C ARG A 38 -11.71 0.25 -4.77
N GLY A 39 -10.49 -0.03 -5.25
CA GLY A 39 -9.27 0.06 -4.46
C GLY A 39 -8.90 -1.22 -3.73
N VAL A 40 -9.54 -2.36 -4.02
CA VAL A 40 -9.12 -3.65 -3.45
C VAL A 40 -7.85 -4.12 -4.14
N ASP A 41 -6.83 -4.43 -3.35
CA ASP A 41 -5.59 -5.04 -3.81
C ASP A 41 -5.83 -6.52 -4.18
N VAL A 42 -6.03 -6.79 -5.48
CA VAL A 42 -6.32 -8.15 -5.96
C VAL A 42 -5.12 -9.08 -5.80
N LEU A 43 -3.88 -8.59 -5.88
CA LEU A 43 -2.70 -9.43 -5.64
C LEU A 43 -2.71 -9.94 -4.20
N TYR A 44 -3.00 -9.04 -3.25
CA TYR A 44 -3.12 -9.39 -1.84
C TYR A 44 -4.24 -10.41 -1.61
N VAL A 45 -5.41 -10.19 -2.20
CA VAL A 45 -6.55 -11.12 -2.09
C VAL A 45 -6.21 -12.52 -2.59
N LEU A 46 -5.43 -12.64 -3.66
CA LEU A 46 -5.11 -13.94 -4.27
C LEU A 46 -3.90 -14.64 -3.65
N THR A 47 -2.93 -13.89 -3.12
CA THR A 47 -1.61 -14.43 -2.78
C THR A 47 -1.17 -14.13 -1.35
N GLY A 48 -1.88 -13.24 -0.65
CA GLY A 48 -1.45 -12.67 0.63
C GLY A 48 -0.28 -11.69 0.52
N GLN A 49 0.25 -11.44 -0.68
CA GLN A 49 1.30 -10.46 -0.93
C GLN A 49 0.68 -9.14 -1.35
N ALA A 50 1.00 -8.07 -0.63
CA ALA A 50 0.55 -6.73 -1.04
C ALA A 50 1.18 -6.37 -2.39
N THR A 51 0.40 -5.71 -3.26
CA THR A 51 0.93 -5.09 -4.47
C THR A 51 2.03 -4.13 -4.05
N PRO A 52 3.29 -4.33 -4.50
CA PRO A 52 4.36 -3.40 -4.21
C PRO A 52 3.90 -2.01 -4.62
N VAL A 53 4.06 -1.03 -3.73
CA VAL A 53 3.75 0.36 -4.05
C VAL A 53 4.44 0.68 -5.35
N GLN A 54 3.64 0.98 -6.38
CA GLN A 54 4.15 1.34 -7.68
C GLN A 54 4.80 2.71 -7.50
N LEU A 55 6.12 2.73 -7.33
CA LEU A 55 6.92 3.94 -7.25
C LEU A 55 7.09 4.49 -8.67
N ASP A 56 5.97 4.79 -9.34
CA ASP A 56 6.01 5.47 -10.61
C ASP A 56 6.53 6.89 -10.36
N ASN A 57 7.53 7.32 -11.15
CA ASN A 57 8.21 8.63 -11.08
C ASN A 57 9.30 8.80 -10.02
N LEU A 58 10.04 7.74 -9.66
CA LEU A 58 11.30 7.95 -8.96
C LEU A 58 12.23 8.86 -9.78
N SER A 59 12.82 9.83 -9.13
CA SER A 59 13.93 10.59 -9.70
C SER A 59 15.13 9.67 -9.91
N GLN A 60 16.05 10.06 -10.82
CA GLN A 60 17.29 9.32 -11.05
C GLN A 60 18.12 9.10 -9.77
N VAL A 61 18.01 10.02 -8.80
CA VAL A 61 18.70 9.90 -7.51
C VAL A 61 18.08 8.78 -6.68
N GLU A 62 16.74 8.73 -6.60
CA GLU A 62 16.04 7.69 -5.83
C GLU A 62 16.23 6.30 -6.46
N GLU A 63 16.19 6.20 -7.78
CA GLU A 63 16.49 4.94 -8.50
C GLU A 63 17.90 4.44 -8.17
N LYS A 64 18.90 5.33 -8.21
CA LYS A 64 20.29 4.98 -7.91
C LYS A 64 20.45 4.52 -6.46
N VAL A 65 19.80 5.19 -5.52
CA VAL A 65 19.83 4.81 -4.10
C VAL A 65 19.24 3.41 -3.90
N LEU A 66 18.08 3.13 -4.51
CA LEU A 66 17.45 1.80 -4.42
C LEU A 66 18.28 0.71 -5.08
N GLY A 67 18.86 1.00 -6.25
CA GLY A 67 19.74 0.06 -6.96
C GLY A 67 20.95 -0.32 -6.10
N ASN A 68 21.60 0.67 -5.50
CA ASN A 68 22.72 0.44 -4.58
C ASN A 68 22.26 -0.33 -3.34
N TYR A 69 21.14 0.06 -2.72
CA TYR A 69 20.63 -0.59 -1.51
C TYR A 69 20.37 -2.09 -1.71
N ARG A 70 19.79 -2.48 -2.85
CA ARG A 70 19.42 -3.87 -3.16
C ARG A 70 20.60 -4.83 -3.29
N VAL A 71 21.81 -4.33 -3.57
CA VAL A 71 23.02 -5.17 -3.72
C VAL A 71 23.90 -5.24 -2.48
N LEU A 72 23.56 -4.48 -1.42
CA LEU A 72 24.29 -4.48 -0.16
C LEU A 72 24.06 -5.77 0.64
N GLN A 73 24.99 -6.05 1.55
CA GLN A 73 24.81 -7.10 2.55
C GLN A 73 23.72 -6.70 3.55
N LYS A 74 23.17 -7.69 4.26
CA LYS A 74 22.00 -7.48 5.12
C LYS A 74 22.32 -6.53 6.28
N GLU A 75 23.53 -6.63 6.82
CA GLU A 75 24.03 -5.77 7.89
C GLU A 75 24.08 -4.30 7.45
N ASP A 76 24.51 -4.04 6.21
CA ASP A 76 24.56 -2.69 5.64
C ASP A 76 23.16 -2.15 5.35
N GLN A 77 22.24 -2.99 4.88
CA GLN A 77 20.84 -2.62 4.68
C GLN A 77 20.18 -2.21 6.01
N GLU A 78 20.39 -3.00 7.07
CA GLU A 78 19.88 -2.68 8.42
C GLU A 78 20.46 -1.37 8.97
N ALA A 79 21.73 -1.08 8.69
CA ALA A 79 22.35 0.17 9.09
C ALA A 79 21.72 1.38 8.36
N ILE A 80 21.46 1.26 7.06
CA ILE A 80 20.82 2.32 6.26
C ILE A 80 19.37 2.55 6.72
N ASP A 81 18.62 1.48 7.03
CA ASP A 81 17.25 1.57 7.53
C ASP A 81 17.18 2.36 8.86
N ARG A 82 18.05 2.01 9.83
CA ARG A 82 18.13 2.72 11.11
C ARG A 82 18.48 4.19 10.94
N LEU A 83 19.47 4.49 10.09
CA LEU A 83 19.92 5.85 9.83
C LEU A 83 18.80 6.68 9.19
N THR A 84 18.16 6.14 8.16
CA THR A 84 17.08 6.82 7.42
C THR A 84 15.89 7.09 8.33
N THR A 85 15.51 6.11 9.16
CA THR A 85 14.43 6.25 10.15
C THR A 85 14.77 7.34 11.17
N THR A 86 15.96 7.29 11.77
CA THR A 86 16.39 8.28 12.77
C THR A 86 16.43 9.71 12.19
N LEU A 87 16.94 9.86 10.97
CA LEU A 87 17.00 11.16 10.29
C LEU A 87 15.60 11.67 9.95
N ALA A 88 14.69 10.81 9.47
CA ALA A 88 13.31 11.19 9.19
C ALA A 88 12.57 11.65 10.45
N GLU A 89 12.71 10.90 11.55
CA GLU A 89 12.13 11.22 12.85
C GLU A 89 12.71 12.52 13.44
N THR A 90 14.00 12.79 13.24
CA THR A 90 14.66 14.01 13.72
C THR A 90 14.28 15.23 12.87
N THR A 91 13.97 15.04 11.59
CA THR A 91 13.62 16.12 10.65
C THR A 91 12.11 16.45 10.69
N GLY A 92 11.25 15.46 10.99
CA GLY A 92 9.81 15.61 11.17
C GLY A 92 9.36 16.73 12.13
N PRO A 93 9.95 16.91 13.33
CA PRO A 93 9.60 17.99 14.24
C PRO A 93 10.06 19.38 13.78
N TYR A 94 10.98 19.48 12.81
CA TYR A 94 11.41 20.77 12.25
C TYR A 94 10.47 21.28 11.14
N MET A 95 9.88 20.38 10.36
CA MET A 95 8.99 20.74 9.24
C MET A 95 7.58 21.14 9.69
N LEU A 96 7.11 20.69 10.86
CA LEU A 96 5.81 21.09 11.42
C LEU A 96 5.84 22.47 12.12
N LYS A 97 7.02 22.98 12.49
CA LYS A 97 7.17 24.26 13.22
C LYS A 97 7.22 25.50 12.31
N GLY A 98 7.41 25.31 11.00
CA GLY A 98 7.53 26.41 10.02
C GLY A 98 6.22 26.93 9.44
N ARG A 99 5.08 26.26 9.66
CA ARG A 99 3.79 26.61 9.00
C ARG A 99 2.80 27.38 9.88
N ALA A 100 3.12 27.64 11.15
CA ALA A 100 2.28 28.44 12.04
C ALA A 100 2.94 29.79 12.34
N ARG A 101 2.63 30.80 11.51
CA ARG A 101 2.61 32.20 11.97
C ARG A 101 1.22 32.78 11.69
N PRO A 102 0.57 33.43 12.68
CA PRO A 102 -0.80 33.89 12.57
C PRO A 102 -0.88 35.14 11.68
N ARG A 103 -1.92 35.24 10.85
CA ARG A 103 -2.36 36.54 10.32
C ARG A 103 -3.43 37.06 11.28
N ASP A 104 -3.01 37.93 12.19
CA ASP A 104 -3.88 38.95 12.75
C ASP A 104 -4.07 40.04 11.69
N THR A 105 -5.30 40.18 11.22
CA THR A 105 -6.00 41.46 10.96
C THR A 105 -7.49 41.16 10.81
#